data_AF-A0A3B9WW94-F1
#
_entry.id   AF-A0A3B9WW94-F1
#
_cell.length_a   1.000
_cell.length_b   1.000
_cell.length_c   1.000
_cell.angle_alpha   90.00
_cell.angle_beta   90.00
_cell.angle_gamma   90.00
#
_symmetry.space_group_name_H-M   'P 1'
#
loop_
_entity.id
_entity.type
_entity.pdbx_description
1 polymer ?
#
loop_
_entity_poly.entity_id
_entity_poly.type
_entity_poly.pdbx_seq_one_letter_code
_entity_poly.pdbx_strand_id
1 'polypeptide(L)'
;MTGHERNNRRVIFLDIDGVLQPTCNQYRFKHDMVALQKELASEYDDSGYLELDKYDVAAVYYDWDKRAVDELKKLLDDTGADIVLSSDWRQTKDLKAMKRLFRIHGLDGYLKELVPSTAQFSDKPDDIPAYLKEHPELYYYCVIDDRYMAMNFPGRFVNAAMFMDRRLTERSRLEAAAILKYGPWWDAAVMEGKWGYPYVKNTDKENILIHDGVEKAIFLDLDGIVSEDREMEEGWKGILEETFRGLKSIVWETDSHIILTGCGRMAYARLCSGDRENGIGSYNCFTEFDRQMKKHRLMISGSTPYLSDGPDSRPDEIRAWLSHRPDVKDYVILDSDNLRTWDEGQKTHLIRIATHNTSHSGDDDMGGMIHCLTMQHAYYAIAILNNDDPE
;
A
#
# COMPACT_ATOMS: atom_id res chain seq x y z
N MET A 1 -6.77 -18.48 -15.16
CA MET A 1 -7.86 -18.02 -14.27
C MET A 1 -7.96 -16.51 -14.46
N THR A 2 -9.12 -15.96 -14.80
CA THR A 2 -9.31 -14.50 -14.86
C THR A 2 -9.35 -13.94 -13.44
N GLY A 3 -8.36 -13.14 -13.06
CA GLY A 3 -8.06 -12.73 -11.68
C GLY A 3 -8.95 -11.65 -11.07
N HIS A 4 -10.27 -11.67 -11.31
CA HIS A 4 -11.12 -10.49 -11.10
C HIS A 4 -12.30 -10.65 -10.13
N GLU A 5 -12.04 -11.29 -8.99
CA GLU A 5 -12.72 -10.97 -7.73
C GLU A 5 -11.70 -10.80 -6.61
N ARG A 6 -10.79 -9.82 -6.75
CA ARG A 6 -10.02 -9.32 -5.61
C ARG A 6 -11.02 -8.83 -4.57
N ASN A 7 -11.02 -9.44 -3.38
CA ASN A 7 -11.94 -9.01 -2.35
C ASN A 7 -11.42 -7.72 -1.70
N ASN A 8 -12.32 -6.93 -1.10
CA ASN A 8 -11.93 -5.74 -0.35
C ASN A 8 -11.42 -6.09 1.07
N ARG A 9 -11.14 -7.39 1.35
CA ARG A 9 -10.63 -7.81 2.64
C ARG A 9 -9.18 -7.37 2.75
N ARG A 10 -8.87 -6.72 3.88
CA ARG A 10 -7.52 -6.28 4.21
C ARG A 10 -6.99 -7.16 5.32
N VAL A 11 -5.75 -7.62 5.20
CA VAL A 11 -5.16 -8.56 6.16
C VAL A 11 -3.84 -8.02 6.70
N ILE A 12 -3.68 -8.09 8.01
CA ILE A 12 -2.38 -7.94 8.66
C ILE A 12 -1.89 -9.32 9.07
N PHE A 13 -0.71 -9.70 8.57
CA PHE A 13 0.08 -10.78 9.12
C PHE A 13 0.88 -10.23 10.29
N LEU A 14 0.45 -10.56 11.50
CA LEU A 14 0.92 -9.92 12.73
C LEU A 14 1.81 -10.86 13.55
N ASP A 15 3.00 -10.38 13.91
CA ASP A 15 3.76 -10.93 15.03
C ASP A 15 3.40 -10.27 16.37
N ILE A 16 3.75 -10.95 17.47
CA ILE A 16 3.52 -10.49 18.86
C ILE A 16 4.83 -9.99 19.47
N ASP A 17 5.85 -10.85 19.50
CA ASP A 17 7.14 -10.51 20.10
C ASP A 17 7.86 -9.44 19.27
N GLY A 18 8.40 -8.42 19.92
CA GLY A 18 9.01 -7.25 19.25
C GLY A 18 8.04 -6.32 18.51
N VAL A 19 6.74 -6.67 18.44
CA VAL A 19 5.67 -5.84 17.85
C VAL A 19 4.75 -5.29 18.94
N LEU A 20 4.01 -6.16 19.63
CA LEU A 20 3.14 -5.79 20.75
C LEU A 20 3.85 -5.97 22.08
N GLN A 21 4.71 -6.98 22.19
CA GLN A 21 5.50 -7.27 23.37
C GLN A 21 6.97 -6.91 23.12
N PRO A 22 7.46 -5.75 23.57
CA PRO A 22 8.88 -5.42 23.50
C PRO A 22 9.73 -6.56 24.07
N THR A 23 10.83 -6.91 23.40
CA THR A 23 11.65 -8.10 23.74
C THR A 23 12.21 -8.10 25.16
N CYS A 24 12.29 -6.93 25.80
CA CYS A 24 12.77 -6.77 27.17
C CYS A 24 11.65 -6.70 28.22
N ASN A 25 10.37 -6.67 27.83
CA ASN A 25 9.27 -6.62 28.77
C ASN A 25 9.06 -7.98 29.42
N GLN A 26 9.27 -8.00 30.74
CA GLN A 26 9.07 -9.16 31.61
C GLN A 26 8.48 -8.74 32.97
N TYR A 27 7.65 -7.69 32.96
CA TYR A 27 6.94 -7.19 34.12
C TYR A 27 6.02 -8.26 34.73
N ARG A 28 5.48 -9.18 33.93
CA ARG A 28 4.64 -10.30 34.39
C ARG A 28 5.19 -11.04 35.62
N PHE A 29 6.51 -11.19 35.73
CA PHE A 29 7.13 -11.91 36.84
C PHE A 29 7.10 -11.16 38.18
N LYS A 30 6.66 -9.90 38.19
CA LYS A 30 6.45 -9.10 39.42
C LYS A 30 5.03 -9.23 39.98
N HIS A 31 4.16 -9.98 39.31
CA HIS A 31 2.73 -10.07 39.63
C HIS A 31 2.30 -11.51 39.93
N ASP A 32 1.17 -11.66 40.62
CA ASP A 32 0.53 -12.96 40.83
C ASP A 32 -0.27 -13.36 39.58
N MET A 33 0.38 -14.14 38.73
CA MET A 33 -0.18 -14.58 37.45
C MET A 33 -1.35 -15.56 37.62
N VAL A 34 -1.43 -16.29 38.74
CA VAL A 34 -2.54 -17.23 39.01
C VAL A 34 -3.77 -16.48 39.49
N ALA A 35 -3.58 -15.45 40.31
CA ALA A 35 -4.66 -14.54 40.70
C ALA A 35 -5.25 -13.85 39.46
N LEU A 36 -4.41 -13.32 38.58
CA LEU A 36 -4.84 -12.66 37.34
C LEU A 36 -5.72 -13.57 36.47
N GLN A 37 -5.36 -14.85 36.28
CA GLN A 37 -6.20 -15.77 35.50
C GLN A 37 -7.60 -15.94 36.08
N LYS A 38 -7.71 -16.02 37.42
CA LYS A 38 -9.01 -16.15 38.10
C LYS A 38 -9.82 -14.86 38.00
N GLU A 39 -9.16 -13.72 38.11
CA GLU A 39 -9.77 -12.41 37.93
C GLU A 39 -10.36 -12.29 36.51
N LEU A 40 -9.56 -12.55 35.47
CA LEU A 40 -10.03 -12.48 34.08
C LEU A 40 -11.11 -13.51 33.77
N ALA A 41 -11.00 -14.74 34.30
CA ALA A 41 -12.05 -15.75 34.14
C ALA A 41 -13.39 -15.28 34.72
N SER A 42 -13.36 -14.60 35.87
CA SER A 42 -14.55 -14.02 36.49
C SER A 42 -15.04 -12.76 35.78
N GLU A 43 -14.15 -11.88 35.34
CA GLU A 43 -14.47 -10.62 34.67
C GLU A 43 -15.16 -10.86 33.32
N TYR A 44 -14.64 -11.80 32.54
CA TYR A 44 -15.17 -12.13 31.21
C TYR A 44 -16.24 -13.22 31.20
N ASP A 45 -16.56 -13.80 32.38
CA ASP A 45 -17.42 -14.98 32.52
C ASP A 45 -17.00 -16.12 31.58
N ASP A 46 -15.70 -16.41 31.52
CA ASP A 46 -15.11 -17.44 30.65
C ASP A 46 -14.06 -18.24 31.42
N SER A 47 -14.46 -19.43 31.89
CA SER A 47 -13.55 -20.34 32.60
C SER A 47 -12.36 -20.80 31.75
N GLY A 48 -12.39 -20.60 30.43
CA GLY A 48 -11.28 -20.92 29.54
C GLY A 48 -10.01 -20.12 29.84
N TYR A 49 -10.07 -18.97 30.53
CA TYR A 49 -8.87 -18.28 31.00
C TYR A 49 -8.06 -19.10 32.03
N LEU A 50 -8.71 -20.03 32.75
CA LEU A 50 -8.05 -20.94 33.68
C LEU A 50 -7.31 -22.09 32.98
N GLU A 51 -7.64 -22.36 31.71
CA GLU A 51 -7.02 -23.41 30.90
C GLU A 51 -5.79 -22.89 30.12
N LEU A 52 -5.67 -21.57 29.97
CA LEU A 52 -4.52 -20.95 29.34
C LEU A 52 -3.28 -21.06 30.22
N ASP A 53 -2.09 -20.98 29.62
CA ASP A 53 -0.86 -20.85 30.39
C ASP A 53 -0.82 -19.48 31.09
N LYS A 54 -0.50 -19.49 32.39
CA LYS A 54 -0.49 -18.28 33.23
C LYS A 54 0.55 -17.25 32.78
N TYR A 55 1.67 -17.69 32.21
CA TYR A 55 2.71 -16.80 31.72
C TYR A 55 2.25 -16.09 30.46
N ASP A 56 1.53 -16.76 29.57
CA ASP A 56 0.95 -16.14 28.37
C ASP A 56 -0.11 -15.09 28.75
N VAL A 57 -1.04 -15.44 29.64
CA VAL A 57 -2.07 -14.49 30.12
C VAL A 57 -1.42 -13.25 30.75
N ALA A 58 -0.43 -13.46 31.61
CA ALA A 58 0.26 -12.36 32.27
C ALA A 58 1.17 -11.57 31.33
N ALA A 59 1.77 -12.20 30.32
CA ALA A 59 2.54 -11.51 29.29
C ALA A 59 1.63 -10.56 28.47
N VAL A 60 0.46 -11.04 28.04
CA VAL A 60 -0.51 -10.19 27.34
C VAL A 60 -0.99 -9.05 28.23
N TYR A 61 -1.25 -9.30 29.51
CA TYR A 61 -1.77 -8.28 30.41
C TYR A 61 -0.73 -7.24 30.85
N TYR A 62 0.49 -7.67 31.19
CA TYR A 62 1.52 -6.80 31.79
C TYR A 62 2.67 -6.42 30.86
N ASP A 63 2.98 -7.24 29.85
CA ASP A 63 4.19 -7.08 29.03
C ASP A 63 3.91 -6.50 27.64
N TRP A 64 2.68 -6.62 27.14
CA TRP A 64 2.29 -5.92 25.92
C TRP A 64 2.32 -4.40 26.14
N ASP A 65 3.02 -3.70 25.26
CA ASP A 65 3.15 -2.25 25.32
C ASP A 65 1.81 -1.62 24.94
N LYS A 66 1.24 -0.86 25.89
CA LYS A 66 -0.06 -0.22 25.71
C LYS A 66 -0.09 0.69 24.48
N ARG A 67 1.00 1.41 24.17
CA ARG A 67 1.04 2.29 22.99
C ARG A 67 1.02 1.47 21.72
N ALA A 68 1.79 0.38 21.65
CA ALA A 68 1.78 -0.52 20.51
C ALA A 68 0.38 -1.13 20.26
N VAL A 69 -0.30 -1.54 21.34
CA VAL A 69 -1.70 -2.03 21.27
C VAL A 69 -2.66 -0.93 20.79
N ASP A 70 -2.55 0.29 21.33
CA ASP A 70 -3.38 1.43 20.91
C ASP A 70 -3.16 1.77 19.42
N GLU A 71 -1.90 1.73 18.94
CA GLU A 71 -1.56 1.96 17.53
C GLU A 71 -2.09 0.85 16.61
N LEU A 72 -1.96 -0.42 17.01
CA LEU A 72 -2.56 -1.53 16.27
C LEU A 72 -4.08 -1.39 16.19
N LYS A 73 -4.74 -1.02 17.30
CA LYS A 73 -6.19 -0.83 17.32
C LYS A 73 -6.65 0.27 16.36
N LYS A 74 -5.98 1.42 16.36
CA LYS A 74 -6.25 2.50 15.39
C LYS A 74 -6.09 2.02 13.95
N LEU A 75 -5.02 1.28 13.65
CA LEU A 75 -4.79 0.72 12.31
C LEU A 75 -5.97 -0.16 11.86
N LEU A 76 -6.42 -1.05 12.74
CA LEU A 76 -7.51 -1.98 12.46
C LEU A 76 -8.84 -1.24 12.27
N ASP A 77 -9.13 -0.25 13.13
CA ASP A 77 -10.33 0.58 13.06
C ASP A 77 -10.36 1.42 11.76
N ASP A 78 -9.25 2.06 11.40
CA ASP A 78 -9.16 2.96 10.25
C ASP A 78 -9.19 2.21 8.91
N THR A 79 -8.68 0.98 8.88
CA THR A 79 -8.55 0.19 7.63
C THR A 79 -9.62 -0.88 7.47
N GLY A 80 -10.27 -1.27 8.57
CA GLY A 80 -11.15 -2.44 8.61
C GLY A 80 -10.39 -3.76 8.36
N ALA A 81 -9.08 -3.80 8.65
CA ALA A 81 -8.28 -4.98 8.42
C ALA A 81 -8.53 -6.08 9.45
N ASP A 82 -8.48 -7.31 8.98
CA ASP A 82 -8.45 -8.51 9.81
C ASP A 82 -7.01 -8.85 10.20
N ILE A 83 -6.82 -9.50 11.34
CA ILE A 83 -5.55 -10.12 11.72
C ILE A 83 -5.57 -11.58 11.31
N VAL A 84 -4.54 -11.99 10.57
CA VAL A 84 -4.11 -13.38 10.40
C VAL A 84 -2.80 -13.53 11.16
N LEU A 85 -2.82 -14.26 12.27
CA LEU A 85 -1.67 -14.28 13.18
C LEU A 85 -0.52 -15.12 12.60
N SER A 86 0.64 -14.50 12.38
CA SER A 86 1.87 -15.14 11.90
C SER A 86 2.90 -15.38 13.01
N SER A 87 2.61 -14.97 14.25
CA SER A 87 3.48 -15.18 15.41
C SER A 87 3.70 -16.65 15.77
N ASP A 88 4.84 -16.99 16.37
CA ASP A 88 5.15 -18.35 16.84
C ASP A 88 4.24 -18.84 17.97
N TRP A 89 3.49 -17.93 18.61
CA TRP A 89 2.44 -18.29 19.55
C TRP A 89 1.40 -19.24 18.95
N ARG A 90 1.20 -19.19 17.62
CA ARG A 90 0.30 -20.10 16.88
C ARG A 90 0.73 -21.58 16.94
N GLN A 91 1.99 -21.86 17.24
CA GLN A 91 2.52 -23.24 17.26
C GLN A 91 1.98 -24.08 18.43
N THR A 92 1.57 -23.43 19.52
CA THR A 92 1.10 -24.11 20.75
C THR A 92 -0.33 -23.75 21.13
N LYS A 93 -0.97 -22.85 20.39
CA LYS A 93 -2.29 -22.30 20.73
C LYS A 93 -3.21 -22.32 19.52
N ASP A 94 -4.44 -22.79 19.73
CA ASP A 94 -5.49 -22.69 18.72
C ASP A 94 -6.08 -21.27 18.64
N LEU A 95 -6.90 -21.04 17.62
CA LEU A 95 -7.53 -19.74 17.39
C LEU A 95 -8.42 -19.29 18.57
N LYS A 96 -9.06 -20.23 19.27
CA LYS A 96 -9.94 -19.92 20.40
C LYS A 96 -9.13 -19.41 21.59
N ALA A 97 -8.00 -20.05 21.89
CA ALA A 97 -7.05 -19.62 22.90
C ALA A 97 -6.46 -18.23 22.55
N MET A 98 -6.03 -18.02 21.31
CA MET A 98 -5.50 -16.72 20.88
C MET A 98 -6.55 -15.61 20.93
N LYS A 99 -7.81 -15.88 20.57
CA LYS A 99 -8.90 -14.91 20.72
C LYS A 99 -9.12 -14.49 22.16
N ARG A 100 -9.05 -15.42 23.13
CA ARG A 100 -9.16 -15.06 24.55
C ARG A 100 -8.03 -14.13 25.01
N LEU A 101 -6.82 -14.40 24.56
CA LEU A 101 -5.67 -13.54 24.85
C LEU A 101 -5.88 -12.14 24.25
N PHE A 102 -6.23 -12.05 22.97
CA PHE A 102 -6.49 -10.77 22.28
C PHE A 102 -7.68 -10.00 22.88
N ARG A 103 -8.67 -10.69 23.45
CA ARG A 103 -9.83 -10.08 24.12
C ARG A 103 -9.46 -9.23 25.32
N ILE A 104 -8.34 -9.51 25.99
CA ILE A 104 -7.83 -8.70 27.12
C ILE A 104 -7.64 -7.22 26.69
N HIS A 105 -7.33 -6.99 25.42
CA HIS A 105 -7.18 -5.65 24.82
C HIS A 105 -8.32 -5.28 23.86
N GLY A 106 -9.38 -6.08 23.80
CA GLY A 106 -10.51 -5.90 22.88
C GLY A 106 -10.14 -6.04 21.40
N LEU A 107 -9.18 -6.91 21.08
CA LEU A 107 -8.71 -7.16 19.71
C LEU A 107 -9.22 -8.48 19.10
N ASP A 108 -9.97 -9.28 19.88
CA ASP A 108 -10.44 -10.62 19.49
C ASP A 108 -11.40 -10.61 18.28
N GLY A 109 -12.13 -9.51 18.10
CA GLY A 109 -13.00 -9.29 16.94
C GLY A 109 -12.23 -9.19 15.62
N TYR A 110 -10.99 -8.69 15.64
CA TYR A 110 -10.14 -8.53 14.45
C TYR A 110 -9.34 -9.79 14.13
N LEU A 111 -9.00 -10.62 15.12
CA LEU A 111 -8.30 -11.88 14.91
C LEU A 111 -9.21 -12.90 14.22
N LYS A 112 -8.98 -13.18 12.93
CA LYS A 112 -9.80 -14.12 12.16
C LYS A 112 -9.19 -15.49 12.07
N GLU A 113 -7.89 -15.56 11.81
CA GLU A 113 -7.21 -16.80 11.43
C GLU A 113 -5.80 -16.86 12.00
N LEU A 114 -5.20 -18.05 11.97
CA LEU A 114 -3.79 -18.29 12.23
C LEU A 114 -3.16 -18.74 10.93
N VAL A 115 -1.95 -18.28 10.61
CA VAL A 115 -1.21 -18.84 9.47
C VAL A 115 -0.89 -20.31 9.79
N PRO A 116 -1.26 -21.27 8.92
CA PRO A 116 -0.96 -22.67 9.16
C PRO A 116 0.55 -22.93 9.08
N SER A 117 1.08 -23.79 9.95
CA SER A 117 2.46 -24.26 9.83
C SER A 117 2.59 -25.22 8.64
N THR A 118 3.41 -24.85 7.66
CA THR A 118 3.67 -25.68 6.47
C THR A 118 4.56 -26.89 6.76
N ALA A 119 5.30 -26.85 7.88
CA ALA A 119 6.18 -27.92 8.35
C ALA A 119 6.39 -27.85 9.86
N GLN A 120 6.99 -28.89 10.44
CA GLN A 120 7.34 -28.98 11.87
C GLN A 120 8.35 -27.90 12.31
N PHE A 121 9.03 -27.25 11.36
CA PHE A 121 10.02 -26.18 11.58
C PHE A 121 9.82 -25.03 10.58
N SER A 122 8.59 -24.58 10.40
CA SER A 122 8.28 -23.55 9.40
C SER A 122 8.66 -22.14 9.86
N ASP A 123 9.20 -21.35 8.92
CA ASP A 123 9.51 -19.93 9.12
C ASP A 123 8.42 -19.08 8.43
N LYS A 124 8.21 -17.85 8.92
CA LYS A 124 7.19 -16.92 8.37
C LYS A 124 7.35 -16.65 6.87
N PRO A 125 8.59 -16.56 6.31
CA PRO A 125 8.80 -16.45 4.87
C PRO A 125 8.32 -17.63 4.02
N ASP A 126 8.07 -18.80 4.61
CA ASP A 126 7.51 -19.95 3.90
C ASP A 126 5.99 -20.05 4.12
N ASP A 127 5.56 -19.83 5.37
CA ASP A 127 4.16 -19.99 5.77
C ASP A 127 3.23 -18.93 5.19
N ILE A 128 3.64 -17.65 5.19
CA ILE A 128 2.79 -16.56 4.68
C ILE A 128 2.57 -16.68 3.16
N PRO A 129 3.60 -16.92 2.32
CA PRO A 129 3.37 -17.15 0.89
C PRO A 129 2.51 -18.38 0.59
N ALA A 130 2.64 -19.47 1.36
CA ALA A 130 1.76 -20.63 1.22
C ALA A 130 0.30 -20.29 1.49
N TYR A 131 0.03 -19.53 2.56
CA TYR A 131 -1.30 -19.00 2.86
C TYR A 131 -1.82 -18.11 1.70
N LEU A 132 -1.03 -17.15 1.25
CA LEU A 132 -1.43 -16.24 0.15
C LEU A 132 -1.71 -16.99 -1.17
N LYS A 133 -1.03 -18.11 -1.43
CA LYS A 133 -1.28 -18.95 -2.60
C LYS A 133 -2.66 -19.62 -2.56
N GLU A 134 -3.13 -19.99 -1.36
CA GLU A 134 -4.48 -20.54 -1.15
C GLU A 134 -5.55 -19.43 -1.09
N HIS A 135 -5.13 -18.19 -0.91
CA HIS A 135 -5.94 -16.99 -0.83
C HIS A 135 -5.58 -15.93 -1.90
N PRO A 136 -5.64 -16.26 -3.20
CA PRO A 136 -5.23 -15.36 -4.28
C PRO A 136 -6.09 -14.08 -4.36
N GLU A 137 -7.26 -14.07 -3.72
CA GLU A 137 -8.12 -12.89 -3.59
C GLU A 137 -7.55 -11.82 -2.64
N LEU A 138 -6.62 -12.17 -1.74
CA LEU A 138 -6.03 -11.28 -0.75
C LEU A 138 -4.91 -10.41 -1.35
N TYR A 139 -5.33 -9.37 -2.06
CA TYR A 139 -4.39 -8.40 -2.62
C TYR A 139 -3.90 -7.37 -1.59
N TYR A 140 -4.74 -7.00 -0.62
CA TYR A 140 -4.42 -5.96 0.37
C TYR A 140 -3.93 -6.58 1.67
N TYR A 141 -2.62 -6.83 1.75
CA TYR A 141 -2.03 -7.31 2.97
C TYR A 141 -0.76 -6.56 3.35
N CYS A 142 -0.49 -6.55 4.65
CA CYS A 142 0.72 -6.03 5.26
C CYS A 142 1.27 -7.07 6.25
N VAL A 143 2.58 -7.27 6.27
CA VAL A 143 3.30 -8.07 7.26
C VAL A 143 3.95 -7.11 8.24
N ILE A 144 3.63 -7.26 9.53
CA ILE A 144 4.18 -6.44 10.61
C ILE A 144 4.97 -7.37 11.54
N ASP A 145 6.27 -7.16 11.59
CA ASP A 145 7.21 -8.04 12.30
C ASP A 145 8.42 -7.26 12.81
N ASP A 146 9.10 -7.78 13.82
CA ASP A 146 10.35 -7.23 14.32
C ASP A 146 11.57 -7.83 13.57
N ARG A 147 11.43 -9.01 12.96
CA ARG A 147 12.44 -9.61 12.09
C ARG A 147 12.34 -9.02 10.69
N TYR A 148 13.46 -8.50 10.18
CA TYR A 148 13.51 -7.89 8.85
C TYR A 148 13.22 -8.92 7.75
N MET A 149 12.06 -8.79 7.08
CA MET A 149 11.59 -9.68 6.01
C MET A 149 11.21 -8.93 4.72
N ALA A 150 11.74 -7.71 4.51
CA ALA A 150 11.40 -6.91 3.35
C ALA A 150 11.77 -7.57 2.00
N MET A 151 12.77 -8.47 1.99
CA MET A 151 13.12 -9.25 0.79
C MET A 151 12.08 -10.33 0.48
N ASN A 152 11.40 -10.86 1.49
CA ASN A 152 10.38 -11.90 1.34
C ASN A 152 9.01 -11.32 1.03
N PHE A 153 8.74 -10.09 1.50
CA PHE A 153 7.48 -9.37 1.27
C PHE A 153 7.76 -7.96 0.71
N PRO A 154 8.30 -7.82 -0.51
CA PRO A 154 8.66 -6.53 -1.08
C PRO A 154 7.48 -5.57 -1.09
N GLY A 155 7.66 -4.40 -0.47
CA GLY A 155 6.64 -3.36 -0.40
C GLY A 155 5.48 -3.65 0.58
N ARG A 156 5.42 -4.84 1.17
CA ARG A 156 4.31 -5.24 2.04
C ARG A 156 4.74 -5.48 3.47
N PHE A 157 5.97 -5.10 3.81
CA PHE A 157 6.59 -5.36 5.09
C PHE A 157 6.80 -4.06 5.87
N VAL A 158 6.36 -4.05 7.13
CA VAL A 158 6.64 -2.99 8.09
C VAL A 158 7.45 -3.56 9.25
N ASN A 159 8.64 -2.99 9.47
CA ASN A 159 9.52 -3.41 10.54
C ASN A 159 9.16 -2.70 11.87
N ALA A 160 8.69 -3.44 12.87
CA ALA A 160 8.42 -2.92 14.21
C ALA A 160 9.70 -2.67 15.05
N ALA A 161 10.85 -3.24 14.65
CA ALA A 161 12.14 -3.05 15.30
C ALA A 161 12.99 -1.90 14.73
N MET A 162 12.49 -1.14 13.73
CA MET A 162 13.28 -0.06 13.11
C MET A 162 13.71 1.05 14.07
N PHE A 163 13.09 1.15 15.25
CA PHE A 163 13.42 2.14 16.27
C PHE A 163 13.89 1.47 17.57
N MET A 164 14.62 2.21 18.39
CA MET A 164 15.16 1.74 19.69
C MET A 164 14.09 1.13 20.62
N ASP A 165 12.81 1.41 20.36
CA ASP A 165 11.68 1.00 21.17
C ASP A 165 11.19 -0.45 20.93
N ARG A 166 11.66 -1.16 19.88
CA ARG A 166 11.30 -2.56 19.53
C ARG A 166 9.81 -2.88 19.76
N ARG A 167 8.94 -2.12 19.10
CA ARG A 167 7.47 -2.21 19.18
C ARG A 167 6.82 -1.50 18.00
N LEU A 168 5.55 -1.79 17.75
CA LEU A 168 4.73 -1.03 16.81
C LEU A 168 4.62 0.43 17.26
N THR A 169 4.93 1.35 16.34
CA THR A 169 4.88 2.80 16.57
C THR A 169 3.82 3.45 15.67
N GLU A 170 3.50 4.73 15.92
CA GLU A 170 2.66 5.52 15.03
C GLU A 170 3.20 5.56 13.59
N ARG A 171 4.54 5.64 13.41
CA ARG A 171 5.14 5.61 12.07
C ARG A 171 4.85 4.28 11.38
N SER A 172 5.11 3.17 12.07
CA SER A 172 4.82 1.83 11.56
C SER A 172 3.32 1.64 11.26
N ARG A 173 2.44 2.20 12.09
CA ARG A 173 0.98 2.23 11.87
C ARG A 173 0.63 2.92 10.55
N LEU A 174 1.16 4.13 10.32
CA LEU A 174 0.87 4.91 9.11
C LEU A 174 1.39 4.23 7.84
N GLU A 175 2.56 3.60 7.92
CA GLU A 175 3.12 2.80 6.82
C GLU A 175 2.23 1.59 6.49
N ALA A 176 1.83 0.82 7.51
CA ALA A 176 0.92 -0.31 7.33
C ALA A 176 -0.44 0.14 6.78
N ALA A 177 -0.98 1.27 7.25
CA ALA A 177 -2.24 1.83 6.75
C ALA A 177 -2.16 2.18 5.26
N ALA A 178 -1.03 2.76 4.82
CA ALA A 178 -0.80 3.06 3.42
C ALA A 178 -0.74 1.77 2.57
N ILE A 179 0.00 0.75 3.03
CA ILE A 179 0.09 -0.55 2.35
C ILE A 179 -1.31 -1.20 2.21
N LEU A 180 -2.09 -1.21 3.28
CA LEU A 180 -3.42 -1.83 3.31
C LEU A 180 -4.46 -1.05 2.48
N LYS A 181 -4.32 0.26 2.39
CA LYS A 181 -5.27 1.11 1.65
C LYS A 181 -4.98 1.14 0.16
N TYR A 182 -3.71 1.14 -0.19
CA TYR A 182 -3.28 1.46 -1.54
C TYR A 182 -2.46 0.32 -2.17
N GLY A 183 -1.52 -0.27 -1.44
CA GLY A 183 -0.78 -1.45 -1.92
C GLY A 183 0.72 -1.41 -1.62
N PRO A 184 1.48 -2.39 -2.14
CA PRO A 184 2.90 -2.63 -1.80
C PRO A 184 3.86 -1.47 -2.09
N TRP A 185 3.55 -0.59 -3.04
CA TRP A 185 4.60 0.20 -3.69
C TRP A 185 4.47 1.69 -3.41
N TRP A 186 4.02 2.06 -2.21
CA TRP A 186 4.26 3.42 -1.73
C TRP A 186 5.70 3.47 -1.30
N ASP A 187 6.53 4.08 -2.15
CA ASP A 187 7.93 4.27 -1.80
C ASP A 187 8.02 4.85 -0.39
N ALA A 188 8.70 4.11 0.48
CA ALA A 188 9.14 4.56 1.79
C ALA A 188 9.92 5.89 1.74
N ALA A 189 10.25 6.39 0.54
CA ALA A 189 10.75 7.73 0.29
C ALA A 189 9.75 8.87 0.58
N VAL A 190 8.43 8.63 0.61
CA VAL A 190 7.46 9.72 0.88
C VAL A 190 7.13 9.91 2.36
N MET A 191 7.57 9.00 3.24
CA MET A 191 7.31 9.11 4.69
C MET A 191 8.50 9.69 5.48
N GLU A 192 9.56 10.17 4.81
CA GLU A 192 10.66 10.87 5.47
C GLU A 192 10.70 12.34 5.11
N GLY A 193 10.05 13.14 5.96
CA GLY A 193 9.93 14.59 5.82
C GLY A 193 10.27 15.37 7.09
N LYS A 194 11.10 14.84 8.01
CA LYS A 194 11.92 15.73 8.86
C LYS A 194 13.31 15.86 8.23
N TRP A 195 13.39 16.78 7.27
CA TRP A 195 14.60 17.43 6.74
C TRP A 195 15.93 16.70 6.96
N GLY A 196 16.27 15.81 6.03
CA GLY A 196 17.53 15.07 6.03
C GLY A 196 17.41 13.76 5.26
N TYR A 197 17.16 13.85 3.95
CA TYR A 197 17.03 12.70 3.04
C TYR A 197 18.17 11.70 3.24
N PRO A 198 17.91 10.43 3.59
CA PRO A 198 18.79 9.37 3.17
C PRO A 198 18.54 9.19 1.68
N TYR A 199 19.33 9.92 0.90
CA TYR A 199 19.68 9.54 -0.45
C TYR A 199 20.25 8.12 -0.35
N VAL A 200 19.43 7.09 -0.57
CA VAL A 200 19.96 5.75 -0.81
C VAL A 200 20.57 5.84 -2.19
N LYS A 201 21.84 6.23 -2.25
CA LYS A 201 22.69 5.91 -3.39
C LYS A 201 22.52 4.41 -3.57
N ASN A 202 21.82 4.06 -4.64
CA ASN A 202 21.49 2.70 -5.01
C ASN A 202 22.75 2.00 -5.53
N THR A 203 23.85 2.04 -4.78
CA THR A 203 25.17 1.59 -5.24
C THR A 203 25.51 0.18 -4.77
N ASP A 204 24.70 -0.44 -3.88
CA ASP A 204 24.99 -1.78 -3.35
C ASP A 204 23.84 -2.80 -3.54
N LYS A 205 22.74 -2.44 -4.23
CA LYS A 205 21.55 -3.31 -4.45
C LYS A 205 21.20 -3.54 -5.91
N GLU A 206 22.16 -3.47 -6.82
CA GLU A 206 21.96 -3.53 -8.28
C GLU A 206 21.31 -4.82 -8.86
N ASN A 207 20.74 -5.75 -8.07
CA ASN A 207 20.18 -7.00 -8.59
C ASN A 207 18.94 -7.54 -7.85
N ILE A 208 18.20 -6.73 -7.09
CA ILE A 208 16.98 -7.25 -6.44
C ILE A 208 15.82 -7.25 -7.45
N LEU A 209 15.48 -8.43 -7.96
CA LEU A 209 14.27 -8.63 -8.75
C LEU A 209 13.05 -8.75 -7.83
N ILE A 210 11.96 -8.15 -8.27
CA ILE A 210 10.67 -8.06 -7.59
C ILE A 210 9.68 -8.92 -8.37
N HIS A 211 9.12 -9.93 -7.70
CA HIS A 211 8.08 -10.79 -8.24
C HIS A 211 6.76 -10.55 -7.49
N ASP A 212 6.02 -9.52 -7.93
CA ASP A 212 4.78 -9.07 -7.30
C ASP A 212 3.52 -9.44 -8.09
N GLY A 213 3.69 -10.21 -9.18
CA GLY A 213 2.61 -10.65 -10.06
C GLY A 213 2.02 -9.53 -10.93
N VAL A 214 2.65 -8.35 -10.97
CA VAL A 214 2.23 -7.28 -11.89
C VAL A 214 2.71 -7.63 -13.30
N GLU A 215 1.81 -8.15 -14.13
CA GLU A 215 2.13 -8.45 -15.53
C GLU A 215 1.97 -7.25 -16.45
N LYS A 216 1.11 -6.29 -16.09
CA LYS A 216 0.78 -5.12 -16.92
C LYS A 216 0.69 -3.85 -16.08
N ALA A 217 1.34 -2.78 -16.50
CA ALA A 217 1.43 -1.52 -15.73
C ALA A 217 0.91 -0.30 -16.50
N ILE A 218 0.16 0.57 -15.81
CA ILE A 218 -0.18 1.93 -16.27
C ILE A 218 0.68 2.91 -15.48
N PHE A 219 1.66 3.55 -16.11
CA PHE A 219 2.38 4.67 -15.51
C PHE A 219 1.57 5.94 -15.69
N LEU A 220 1.03 6.45 -14.59
CA LEU A 220 0.09 7.56 -14.57
C LEU A 220 0.76 8.82 -14.02
N ASP A 221 0.96 9.82 -14.86
CA ASP A 221 1.29 11.16 -14.43
C ASP A 221 0.01 11.92 -14.04
N LEU A 222 0.02 12.57 -12.87
CA LEU A 222 -1.17 13.23 -12.36
C LEU A 222 -1.34 14.66 -12.90
N ASP A 223 -0.28 15.34 -13.33
CA ASP A 223 -0.34 16.75 -13.73
C ASP A 223 -1.26 16.94 -14.97
N GLY A 224 -1.28 15.95 -15.87
CA GLY A 224 -2.16 15.92 -17.04
C GLY A 224 -3.64 15.56 -16.77
N ILE A 225 -3.98 15.15 -15.54
CA ILE A 225 -5.32 14.69 -15.14
C ILE A 225 -5.92 15.61 -14.07
N VAL A 226 -5.06 16.09 -13.19
CA VAL A 226 -5.34 16.81 -11.97
C VAL A 226 -4.81 18.24 -12.14
N SER A 227 -5.19 18.93 -13.23
CA SER A 227 -4.71 20.30 -13.44
C SER A 227 -5.53 21.32 -12.63
N GLU A 228 -4.81 22.21 -11.95
CA GLU A 228 -5.35 23.41 -11.29
C GLU A 228 -5.70 24.52 -12.30
N ASP A 229 -5.20 24.41 -13.54
CA ASP A 229 -5.26 25.43 -14.61
C ASP A 229 -6.66 25.84 -15.10
N ARG A 230 -7.73 25.39 -14.44
CA ARG A 230 -9.04 26.05 -14.53
C ARG A 230 -9.12 27.34 -13.69
N GLU A 231 -7.99 27.94 -13.35
CA GLU A 231 -7.89 29.31 -12.81
C GLU A 231 -7.94 30.39 -13.89
N MET A 232 -8.89 30.31 -14.83
CA MET A 232 -9.31 31.50 -15.57
C MET A 232 -10.82 31.71 -15.37
N GLU A 233 -11.12 32.68 -14.50
CA GLU A 233 -12.40 33.36 -14.24
C GLU A 233 -13.56 32.56 -13.59
N GLU A 234 -13.69 31.24 -13.77
CA GLU A 234 -14.90 30.49 -13.34
C GLU A 234 -14.71 29.52 -12.15
N GLY A 235 -13.49 29.42 -11.60
CA GLY A 235 -13.15 28.51 -10.51
C GLY A 235 -12.93 27.06 -10.93
N TRP A 236 -12.26 26.28 -10.07
CA TRP A 236 -11.92 24.88 -10.32
C TRP A 236 -13.18 24.00 -10.51
N LYS A 237 -13.34 23.42 -11.70
CA LYS A 237 -14.51 22.61 -12.08
C LYS A 237 -14.37 21.11 -11.78
N GLY A 238 -13.38 20.71 -10.98
CA GLY A 238 -13.14 19.30 -10.66
C GLY A 238 -12.37 18.54 -11.74
N ILE A 239 -12.11 17.25 -11.47
CA ILE A 239 -11.56 16.30 -12.46
C ILE A 239 -12.74 15.73 -13.25
N LEU A 240 -12.56 15.57 -14.57
CA LEU A 240 -13.61 15.03 -15.42
C LEU A 240 -13.88 13.55 -15.09
N GLU A 241 -15.15 13.20 -14.89
CA GLU A 241 -15.61 11.83 -14.63
C GLU A 241 -15.17 10.85 -15.73
N GLU A 242 -15.06 11.34 -16.97
CA GLU A 242 -14.59 10.56 -18.12
C GLU A 242 -13.20 9.97 -17.89
N THR A 243 -12.29 10.70 -17.22
CA THR A 243 -10.95 10.20 -16.89
C THR A 243 -11.02 8.89 -16.09
N PHE A 244 -11.89 8.82 -15.08
CA PHE A 244 -12.00 7.64 -14.24
C PHE A 244 -12.75 6.50 -14.95
N ARG A 245 -13.65 6.79 -15.90
CA ARG A 245 -14.24 5.77 -16.77
C ARG A 245 -13.21 5.15 -17.70
N GLY A 246 -12.36 5.99 -18.32
CA GLY A 246 -11.25 5.55 -19.15
C GLY A 246 -10.27 4.67 -18.35
N LEU A 247 -9.76 5.17 -17.22
CA LEU A 247 -8.85 4.41 -16.35
C LEU A 247 -9.45 3.06 -15.93
N LYS A 248 -10.73 3.05 -15.57
CA LYS A 248 -11.46 1.84 -15.18
C LYS A 248 -11.59 0.84 -16.32
N SER A 249 -11.88 1.29 -17.54
CA SER A 249 -11.91 0.45 -18.74
C SER A 249 -10.54 -0.19 -18.97
N ILE A 250 -9.45 0.58 -18.95
CA ILE A 250 -8.09 0.04 -19.11
C ILE A 250 -7.80 -1.04 -18.05
N VAL A 251 -7.97 -0.71 -16.76
CA VAL A 251 -7.67 -1.65 -15.66
C VAL A 251 -8.49 -2.94 -15.77
N TRP A 252 -9.79 -2.83 -16.05
CA TRP A 252 -10.68 -4.00 -16.09
C TRP A 252 -10.50 -4.87 -17.32
N GLU A 253 -10.18 -4.28 -18.47
CA GLU A 253 -10.02 -5.01 -19.73
C GLU A 253 -8.65 -5.67 -19.84
N THR A 254 -7.63 -5.13 -19.15
CA THR A 254 -6.26 -5.64 -19.26
C THR A 254 -5.71 -6.25 -17.98
N ASP A 255 -6.41 -6.16 -16.83
CA ASP A 255 -5.87 -6.51 -15.50
C ASP A 255 -4.56 -5.75 -15.19
N SER A 256 -4.49 -4.49 -15.61
CA SER A 256 -3.31 -3.65 -15.40
C SER A 256 -3.32 -2.94 -14.05
N HIS A 257 -2.12 -2.61 -13.57
CA HIS A 257 -1.88 -1.97 -12.29
C HIS A 257 -1.47 -0.50 -12.48
N ILE A 258 -2.13 0.41 -11.76
CA ILE A 258 -1.82 1.85 -11.82
C ILE A 258 -0.59 2.16 -10.96
N ILE A 259 0.47 2.67 -11.58
CA ILE A 259 1.71 3.12 -10.94
C ILE A 259 1.80 4.63 -11.13
N LEU A 260 1.81 5.41 -10.04
CA LEU A 260 1.98 6.86 -10.13
C LEU A 260 3.42 7.21 -10.52
N THR A 261 3.54 8.18 -11.41
CA THR A 261 4.83 8.74 -11.83
C THR A 261 4.78 10.27 -11.80
N GLY A 262 5.92 10.94 -11.95
CA GLY A 262 6.01 12.40 -11.91
C GLY A 262 5.81 12.99 -10.49
N CYS A 263 5.89 14.32 -10.37
CA CYS A 263 5.89 15.00 -9.07
C CYS A 263 4.54 14.89 -8.33
N GLY A 264 3.43 14.72 -9.06
CA GLY A 264 2.09 14.52 -8.50
C GLY A 264 2.01 13.32 -7.54
N ARG A 265 2.86 12.29 -7.70
CA ARG A 265 2.94 11.16 -6.77
C ARG A 265 3.32 11.59 -5.34
N MET A 266 4.20 12.60 -5.21
CA MET A 266 4.63 13.12 -3.92
C MET A 266 3.50 13.88 -3.22
N ALA A 267 2.77 14.71 -3.97
CA ALA A 267 1.63 15.45 -3.45
C ALA A 267 0.50 14.51 -3.01
N TYR A 268 0.18 13.51 -3.83
CA TYR A 268 -0.81 12.50 -3.48
C TYR A 268 -0.38 11.67 -2.26
N ALA A 269 0.89 11.29 -2.16
CA ALA A 269 1.39 10.57 -1.00
C ALA A 269 1.35 11.40 0.30
N ARG A 270 1.57 12.73 0.26
CA ARG A 270 1.36 13.63 1.42
C ARG A 270 -0.10 13.68 1.86
N LEU A 271 -1.04 13.72 0.91
CA LEU A 271 -2.46 13.61 1.23
C LEU A 271 -2.75 12.30 1.98
N CYS A 272 -2.13 11.20 1.53
CA CYS A 272 -2.30 9.87 2.12
C CYS A 272 -1.72 9.75 3.53
N SER A 273 -0.60 10.42 3.81
CA SER A 273 0.07 10.39 5.13
C SER A 273 -0.62 11.24 6.19
N GLY A 274 -1.56 12.10 5.80
CA GLY A 274 -2.24 13.01 6.72
C GLY A 274 -1.41 14.24 7.11
N ASP A 275 -0.27 14.46 6.45
CA ASP A 275 0.56 15.65 6.62
C ASP A 275 -0.13 16.86 5.97
N ARG A 276 -0.77 17.68 6.81
CA ARG A 276 -1.52 18.88 6.40
C ARG A 276 -0.80 20.20 6.72
N GLU A 277 0.43 20.16 7.23
CA GLU A 277 1.04 21.32 7.89
C GLU A 277 1.55 22.43 6.95
N ASN A 278 1.58 22.23 5.62
CA ASN A 278 1.95 23.28 4.68
C ASN A 278 0.81 23.58 3.69
N GLY A 279 -0.08 24.47 4.13
CA GLY A 279 -1.23 24.91 3.36
C GLY A 279 -0.85 25.62 2.05
N ILE A 280 -1.24 25.03 0.92
CA ILE A 280 -1.40 25.65 -0.40
C ILE A 280 -2.59 24.92 -1.06
N GLY A 281 -3.37 25.59 -1.91
CA GLY A 281 -4.65 25.13 -2.50
C GLY A 281 -4.64 23.81 -3.30
N SER A 282 -3.51 23.11 -3.42
CA SER A 282 -3.35 21.88 -4.20
C SER A 282 -3.97 20.61 -3.62
N TYR A 283 -4.41 20.62 -2.36
CA TYR A 283 -4.99 19.40 -1.76
C TYR A 283 -6.39 19.06 -2.28
N ASN A 284 -7.15 20.02 -2.81
CA ASN A 284 -8.54 19.77 -3.23
C ASN A 284 -8.61 18.83 -4.44
N CYS A 285 -7.70 19.00 -5.40
CA CYS A 285 -7.68 18.20 -6.62
C CYS A 285 -7.21 16.76 -6.34
N PHE A 286 -6.18 16.54 -5.52
CA PHE A 286 -5.78 15.20 -5.09
C PHE A 286 -6.81 14.53 -4.17
N THR A 287 -7.52 15.29 -3.33
CA THR A 287 -8.62 14.77 -2.49
C THR A 287 -9.77 14.28 -3.36
N GLU A 288 -10.15 15.06 -4.38
CA GLU A 288 -11.15 14.65 -5.35
C GLU A 288 -10.68 13.46 -6.19
N PHE A 289 -9.41 13.42 -6.58
CA PHE A 289 -8.83 12.26 -7.25
C PHE A 289 -8.97 10.99 -6.39
N ASP A 290 -8.55 11.00 -5.12
CA ASP A 290 -8.71 9.87 -4.19
C ASP A 290 -10.19 9.47 -4.04
N ARG A 291 -11.10 10.45 -3.91
CA ARG A 291 -12.54 10.20 -3.83
C ARG A 291 -13.08 9.50 -5.08
N GLN A 292 -12.66 9.94 -6.26
CA GLN A 292 -13.10 9.38 -7.53
C GLN A 292 -12.49 8.00 -7.80
N MET A 293 -11.21 7.78 -7.47
CA MET A 293 -10.58 6.45 -7.50
C MET A 293 -11.40 5.45 -6.68
N LYS A 294 -11.75 5.81 -5.44
CA LYS A 294 -12.59 4.98 -4.56
C LYS A 294 -13.98 4.73 -5.14
N LYS A 295 -14.65 5.77 -5.64
CA LYS A 295 -15.98 5.65 -6.28
C LYS A 295 -15.96 4.66 -7.44
N HIS A 296 -14.88 4.66 -8.23
CA HIS A 296 -14.70 3.80 -9.40
C HIS A 296 -14.10 2.43 -9.07
N ARG A 297 -13.75 2.17 -7.81
CA ARG A 297 -13.03 0.97 -7.33
C ARG A 297 -11.69 0.78 -8.04
N LEU A 298 -11.02 1.89 -8.33
CA LEU A 298 -9.67 1.93 -8.85
C LEU A 298 -8.66 2.00 -7.70
N MET A 299 -7.46 1.49 -7.98
CA MET A 299 -6.38 1.41 -7.00
C MET A 299 -5.06 1.85 -7.59
N ILE A 300 -4.32 2.65 -6.83
CA ILE A 300 -2.90 2.89 -7.10
C ILE A 300 -2.12 1.72 -6.52
N SER A 301 -1.53 0.92 -7.39
CA SER A 301 -0.70 -0.22 -7.02
C SER A 301 0.71 0.19 -6.60
N GLY A 302 1.18 1.38 -7.01
CA GLY A 302 2.50 1.86 -6.64
C GLY A 302 2.91 3.24 -7.12
N SER A 303 4.19 3.56 -6.93
CA SER A 303 4.87 4.71 -7.52
C SER A 303 6.22 4.34 -8.14
N THR A 304 6.68 5.16 -9.08
CA THR A 304 8.06 5.12 -9.56
C THR A 304 9.02 5.69 -8.50
N PRO A 305 10.28 5.21 -8.45
CA PRO A 305 11.28 5.74 -7.53
C PRO A 305 11.55 7.22 -7.81
N TYR A 306 12.06 7.93 -6.82
CA TYR A 306 12.56 9.30 -6.99
C TYR A 306 14.05 9.28 -7.33
N LEU A 307 14.40 9.71 -8.54
CA LEU A 307 15.80 9.74 -8.99
C LEU A 307 16.35 11.18 -9.01
N SER A 308 15.58 12.12 -9.54
CA SER A 308 15.95 13.54 -9.61
C SER A 308 14.74 14.43 -9.88
N ASP A 309 14.88 15.72 -9.59
CA ASP A 309 13.89 16.75 -9.92
C ASP A 309 13.83 17.01 -11.44
N GLY A 310 12.62 17.27 -11.95
CA GLY A 310 12.38 17.78 -13.31
C GLY A 310 11.63 16.81 -14.23
N PRO A 311 11.03 17.32 -15.33
CA PRO A 311 10.25 16.49 -16.26
C PRO A 311 11.10 15.41 -16.96
N ASP A 312 12.41 15.67 -17.10
CA ASP A 312 13.34 14.79 -17.80
C ASP A 312 13.69 13.51 -17.00
N SER A 313 13.39 13.46 -15.70
CA SER A 313 13.69 12.30 -14.86
C SER A 313 12.64 11.20 -14.99
N ARG A 314 11.41 11.51 -15.39
CA ARG A 314 10.29 10.55 -15.44
C ARG A 314 10.58 9.33 -16.34
N PRO A 315 11.16 9.48 -17.56
CA PRO A 315 11.68 8.37 -18.35
C PRO A 315 12.60 7.42 -17.56
N ASP A 316 13.56 7.97 -16.83
CA ASP A 316 14.53 7.22 -16.01
C ASP A 316 13.86 6.52 -14.83
N GLU A 317 12.93 7.18 -14.15
CA GLU A 317 12.19 6.62 -13.01
C GLU A 317 11.37 5.40 -13.43
N ILE A 318 10.71 5.47 -14.59
CA ILE A 318 9.96 4.33 -15.16
C ILE A 318 10.92 3.20 -15.53
N ARG A 319 12.04 3.49 -16.19
CA ARG A 319 13.06 2.47 -16.52
C ARG A 319 13.62 1.79 -15.28
N ALA A 320 13.94 2.56 -14.25
CA ALA A 320 14.40 2.03 -12.97
C ALA A 320 13.33 1.18 -12.27
N TRP A 321 12.05 1.55 -12.38
CA TRP A 321 10.97 0.74 -11.82
C TRP A 321 10.83 -0.60 -12.56
N LEU A 322 10.89 -0.58 -13.90
CA LEU A 322 10.78 -1.77 -14.77
C LEU A 322 12.00 -2.69 -14.64
N SER A 323 13.21 -2.15 -14.48
CA SER A 323 14.44 -2.96 -14.43
C SER A 323 14.49 -3.93 -13.24
N HIS A 324 13.67 -3.68 -12.21
CA HIS A 324 13.56 -4.53 -11.04
C HIS A 324 12.36 -5.48 -11.10
N ARG A 325 11.49 -5.44 -12.13
CA ARG A 325 10.24 -6.21 -12.20
C ARG A 325 10.16 -7.05 -13.48
N PRO A 326 10.81 -8.23 -13.51
CA PRO A 326 10.85 -9.09 -14.69
C PRO A 326 9.48 -9.69 -15.04
N ASP A 327 8.51 -9.66 -14.12
CA ASP A 327 7.16 -10.19 -14.35
C ASP A 327 6.31 -9.28 -15.24
N VAL A 328 6.69 -8.00 -15.40
CA VAL A 328 5.98 -7.03 -16.23
C VAL A 328 6.24 -7.35 -17.69
N LYS A 329 5.18 -7.76 -18.39
CA LYS A 329 5.19 -8.12 -19.80
C LYS A 329 5.01 -6.89 -20.67
N ASP A 330 4.08 -6.00 -20.29
CA ASP A 330 3.72 -4.81 -21.06
C ASP A 330 3.36 -3.63 -20.15
N TYR A 331 3.47 -2.42 -20.68
CA TYR A 331 3.10 -1.21 -19.93
C TYR A 331 2.59 -0.10 -20.85
N VAL A 332 1.85 0.84 -20.29
CA VAL A 332 1.46 2.08 -20.98
C VAL A 332 1.79 3.27 -20.10
N ILE A 333 2.14 4.39 -20.71
CA ILE A 333 2.42 5.65 -20.04
C ILE A 333 1.31 6.63 -20.42
N LEU A 334 0.65 7.19 -19.41
CA LEU A 334 -0.39 8.21 -19.56
C LEU A 334 0.17 9.53 -19.00
N ASP A 335 0.54 10.43 -19.90
CA ASP A 335 1.29 11.64 -19.54
C ASP A 335 0.86 12.86 -20.36
N SER A 336 1.06 14.06 -19.84
CA SER A 336 0.81 15.31 -20.58
C SER A 336 2.06 15.88 -21.28
N ASP A 337 3.24 15.35 -20.95
CA ASP A 337 4.54 15.81 -21.42
C ASP A 337 4.72 15.67 -22.95
N ASN A 338 5.63 16.48 -23.52
CA ASN A 338 5.78 16.75 -24.95
C ASN A 338 6.86 15.90 -25.65
N LEU A 339 7.14 14.69 -25.15
CA LEU A 339 7.95 13.64 -25.80
C LEU A 339 9.46 13.91 -25.93
N ARG A 340 9.97 15.09 -25.56
CA ARG A 340 11.37 15.48 -25.87
C ARG A 340 12.44 14.62 -25.19
N THR A 341 12.14 14.10 -24.02
CA THR A 341 13.10 13.38 -23.16
C THR A 341 12.87 11.89 -23.10
N TRP A 342 11.81 11.41 -23.76
CA TRP A 342 11.45 10.01 -23.85
C TRP A 342 12.31 9.31 -24.90
N ASP A 343 12.76 8.09 -24.61
CA ASP A 343 13.42 7.27 -25.62
C ASP A 343 12.41 6.66 -26.60
N GLU A 344 12.88 6.19 -27.75
CA GLU A 344 12.00 5.62 -28.80
C GLU A 344 11.17 4.43 -28.33
N GLY A 345 11.69 3.62 -27.40
CA GLY A 345 10.96 2.50 -26.82
C GLY A 345 9.84 2.97 -25.88
N GLN A 346 10.08 3.99 -25.06
CA GLN A 346 9.01 4.53 -24.21
C GLN A 346 7.98 5.34 -25.01
N LYS A 347 8.37 5.99 -26.11
CA LYS A 347 7.45 6.72 -26.99
C LYS A 347 6.36 5.83 -27.58
N THR A 348 6.66 4.57 -27.88
CA THR A 348 5.65 3.63 -28.42
C THR A 348 4.63 3.19 -27.37
N HIS A 349 4.94 3.40 -26.09
CA HIS A 349 4.06 3.08 -24.96
C HIS A 349 3.38 4.33 -24.38
N LEU A 350 3.64 5.52 -24.92
CA LEU A 350 3.17 6.79 -24.36
C LEU A 350 1.95 7.34 -25.10
N ILE A 351 0.89 7.56 -24.33
CA ILE A 351 -0.33 8.25 -24.75
C ILE A 351 -0.39 9.61 -24.09
N ARG A 352 -0.39 10.65 -24.93
CA ARG A 352 -0.45 12.04 -24.47
C ARG A 352 -1.88 12.43 -24.12
N ILE A 353 -2.15 12.73 -22.85
CA ILE A 353 -3.49 12.98 -22.31
C ILE A 353 -3.93 14.47 -22.34
N ALA A 354 -3.11 15.34 -22.92
CA ALA A 354 -3.49 16.73 -23.21
C ALA A 354 -3.94 16.86 -24.67
N THR A 355 -5.24 17.07 -24.90
CA THR A 355 -5.78 17.27 -26.26
C THR A 355 -6.02 18.76 -26.53
N HIS A 356 -5.50 19.25 -27.66
CA HIS A 356 -5.96 20.52 -28.20
C HIS A 356 -7.41 20.37 -28.64
N ASN A 357 -8.24 21.39 -28.36
CA ASN A 357 -9.60 21.44 -28.85
C ASN A 357 -9.55 21.47 -30.40
N THR A 358 -9.91 20.37 -31.07
CA THR A 358 -9.79 20.24 -32.55
C THR A 358 -10.85 21.05 -33.32
N SER A 359 -11.57 21.95 -32.65
CA SER A 359 -12.61 22.76 -33.27
C SER A 359 -12.14 24.19 -33.52
N HIS A 360 -11.01 24.43 -34.19
CA HIS A 360 -10.80 25.54 -35.15
C HIS A 360 -9.45 25.40 -35.87
N SER A 361 -9.53 25.22 -37.19
CA SER A 361 -8.39 25.28 -38.11
C SER A 361 -7.91 26.72 -38.24
N GLY A 362 -6.87 27.08 -37.49
CA GLY A 362 -6.20 28.36 -37.60
C GLY A 362 -4.98 28.33 -36.71
N ASP A 363 -3.80 28.28 -37.33
CA ASP A 363 -2.54 28.56 -36.64
C ASP A 363 -2.68 29.90 -35.90
N ASP A 364 -2.37 29.90 -34.60
CA ASP A 364 -2.33 31.03 -33.65
C ASP A 364 -3.41 31.14 -32.56
N ASP A 365 -4.26 30.11 -32.33
CA ASP A 365 -5.22 30.17 -31.22
C ASP A 365 -4.78 29.36 -29.98
N MET A 366 -4.67 30.03 -28.83
CA MET A 366 -4.55 29.45 -27.48
C MET A 366 -5.89 28.79 -27.08
N GLY A 367 -6.42 27.94 -27.96
CA GLY A 367 -7.63 27.17 -27.73
C GLY A 367 -7.43 26.24 -26.54
N GLY A 368 -8.30 26.35 -25.54
CA GLY A 368 -8.18 25.65 -24.26
C GLY A 368 -7.90 24.16 -24.44
N MET A 369 -6.74 23.71 -23.97
CA MET A 369 -6.41 22.29 -23.91
C MET A 369 -7.37 21.58 -22.95
N ILE A 370 -7.92 20.45 -23.37
CA ILE A 370 -8.68 19.57 -22.50
C ILE A 370 -7.68 18.57 -21.89
N HIS A 371 -7.46 18.71 -20.58
CA HIS A 371 -6.69 17.77 -19.77
C HIS A 371 -7.61 16.65 -19.29
N CYS A 372 -7.76 15.59 -20.09
CA CYS A 372 -8.67 14.48 -19.81
C CYS A 372 -8.19 13.17 -20.46
N LEU A 373 -8.24 12.07 -19.71
CA LEU A 373 -8.20 10.75 -20.31
C LEU A 373 -9.57 10.45 -20.92
N THR A 374 -9.67 10.42 -22.26
CA THR A 374 -10.89 10.08 -22.98
C THR A 374 -11.00 8.58 -23.19
N MET A 375 -12.16 8.10 -23.63
CA MET A 375 -12.30 6.70 -24.05
C MET A 375 -11.41 6.32 -25.24
N GLN A 376 -11.06 7.28 -26.10
CA GLN A 376 -10.11 7.04 -27.20
C GLN A 376 -8.70 6.76 -26.66
N HIS A 377 -8.24 7.53 -25.67
CA HIS A 377 -6.98 7.23 -24.99
C HIS A 377 -7.03 5.85 -24.32
N ALA A 378 -8.16 5.50 -23.69
CA ALA A 378 -8.33 4.18 -23.08
C ALA A 378 -8.23 3.05 -24.12
N TYR A 379 -8.85 3.20 -25.29
CA TYR A 379 -8.75 2.23 -26.38
C TYR A 379 -7.30 1.99 -26.81
N TYR A 380 -6.54 3.06 -27.05
CA TYR A 380 -5.12 2.93 -27.40
C TYR A 380 -4.29 2.31 -26.28
N ALA A 381 -4.59 2.65 -25.02
CA ALA A 381 -3.89 2.07 -23.87
C ALA A 381 -4.13 0.57 -23.77
N ILE A 382 -5.36 0.13 -24.00
CA ILE A 382 -5.73 -1.29 -24.02
C ILE A 382 -5.00 -2.01 -25.15
N ALA A 383 -4.95 -1.42 -26.34
CA ALA A 383 -4.22 -2.00 -27.48
C ALA A 383 -2.73 -2.19 -27.17
N ILE A 384 -2.06 -1.16 -26.64
CA ILE A 384 -0.66 -1.24 -26.20
C ILE A 384 -0.48 -2.35 -25.17
N LEU A 385 -1.30 -2.38 -24.12
CA LEU A 385 -1.20 -3.36 -23.03
C LEU A 385 -1.53 -4.80 -23.46
N ASN A 386 -2.23 -5.00 -24.57
CA ASN A 386 -2.56 -6.32 -25.10
C ASN A 386 -1.65 -6.74 -26.26
N ASN A 387 -0.74 -5.87 -26.70
CA ASN A 387 0.02 -6.01 -27.95
C ASN A 387 -0.87 -6.17 -29.18
N ASP A 388 -2.02 -5.50 -29.19
CA ASP A 388 -2.88 -5.40 -30.35
C ASP A 388 -2.44 -4.19 -31.20
N ASP A 389 -2.42 -4.34 -32.53
CA ASP A 389 -2.15 -3.21 -33.43
C ASP A 389 -3.36 -2.24 -33.37
N PRO A 390 -3.19 -0.97 -32.95
CA PRO A 390 -4.28 -0.03 -32.93
C PRO A 390 -4.61 0.38 -34.38
N GLU A 391 -5.68 -0.19 -34.94
CA GLU A 391 -6.23 0.20 -36.26
C GLU A 391 -6.55 1.69 -36.40
#